data_AF-A0A8I5ZTQ4-F1
#
_entry.id   AF-A0A8I5ZTQ4-F1
#
_cell.length_a   1.000
_cell.length_b   1.000
_cell.length_c   1.000
_cell.angle_alpha   90.00
_cell.angle_beta   90.00
_cell.angle_gamma   90.00
#
_symmetry.space_group_name_H-M   'P 1'
#
loop_
_entity.id
_entity.type
_entity.pdbx_description
1 polymer ?
#
loop_
_entity_poly.entity_id
_entity_poly.type
_entity_poly.pdbx_seq_one_letter_code
_entity_poly.pdbx_strand_id
1 'polypeptide(L)'
;MTTPSMAFLPLPEPRCMLVVFGVWLLYILKLNYTAEECDMKKLNYVDPARIKRAHRNTQEVFQKECRPGHAKKTMDLLFKGKYSMDLEPFVQKIPTASEAELKYDPPFGFRKFSSKVQSLLDMLPEHDFPEHLRAKHCKRCVVIGNGGILHGLELGHALNQFDVVIRLNSAPIEGYSEHVGNKTTIRMTYPEGAPLSDAEYYANDLFVAVLFKSVDFKWLQAMVKNESLPFWIRLFFWKQVAEKIPLQPKHFRILNPVIIKETAFDILQYSEPQSRFWGHDKNIPTIGIIAIVLATHLCDEVSLAGFGYDLSQPRTPLHYFDSQCMGAMNWQVMHNVTTETQFLQKLIKEGVVQDLSGGIH
;
A
#
# COMPACT_ATOMS: atom_id res chain seq x y z
N MET A 1 51.75 -58.77 1.65
CA MET A 1 50.40 -58.37 2.09
C MET A 1 50.39 -56.86 2.11
N THR A 2 49.88 -56.26 1.05
CA THR A 2 49.93 -54.81 0.79
C THR A 2 48.62 -54.15 1.22
N THR A 3 48.76 -53.05 1.95
CA THR A 3 47.71 -52.20 2.51
C THR A 3 46.97 -51.40 1.42
N PRO A 4 45.66 -51.10 1.56
CA PRO A 4 44.96 -50.22 0.65
C PRO A 4 45.20 -48.75 1.01
N SER A 5 45.58 -47.97 0.00
CA SER A 5 45.79 -46.52 0.04
C SER A 5 44.46 -45.77 0.17
N MET A 6 44.40 -44.81 1.10
CA MET A 6 43.30 -43.84 1.21
C MET A 6 43.35 -42.87 0.03
N ALA A 7 42.27 -42.78 -0.73
CA ALA A 7 42.09 -41.75 -1.75
C ALA A 7 41.84 -40.39 -1.07
N PHE A 8 42.79 -39.47 -1.24
CA PHE A 8 42.60 -38.06 -0.90
C PHE A 8 41.66 -37.41 -1.93
N LEU A 9 40.55 -36.83 -1.46
CA LEU A 9 39.73 -35.92 -2.28
C LEU A 9 40.57 -34.68 -2.64
N PRO A 10 40.51 -34.21 -3.90
CA PRO A 10 41.27 -33.03 -4.31
C PRO A 10 40.75 -31.78 -3.57
N LEU A 11 41.70 -30.99 -3.05
CA LEU A 11 41.41 -29.68 -2.48
C LEU A 11 40.78 -28.78 -3.56
N PRO A 12 39.75 -27.98 -3.22
CA PRO A 12 39.08 -27.12 -4.19
C PRO A 12 40.06 -26.10 -4.77
N GLU A 13 39.95 -25.86 -6.08
CA GLU A 13 40.80 -24.92 -6.81
C GLU A 13 40.82 -23.52 -6.14
N PRO A 14 41.94 -22.79 -6.18
CA PRO A 14 42.08 -21.48 -5.53
C PRO A 14 41.05 -20.44 -6.01
N ARG A 15 40.47 -20.63 -7.20
CA ARG A 15 39.38 -19.80 -7.74
C ARG A 15 38.06 -19.98 -6.97
N CYS A 16 37.72 -21.20 -6.53
CA CYS A 16 36.53 -21.45 -5.71
C CYS A 16 36.67 -20.83 -4.32
N MET A 17 37.87 -20.88 -3.73
CA MET A 17 38.13 -20.27 -2.42
C MET A 17 38.00 -18.74 -2.47
N LEU A 18 38.45 -18.09 -3.55
CA LEU A 18 38.28 -16.64 -3.73
C LEU A 18 36.80 -16.22 -3.90
N VAL A 19 35.99 -17.03 -4.59
CA VAL A 19 34.54 -16.77 -4.74
C VAL A 19 33.82 -16.95 -3.42
N VAL A 20 34.09 -18.03 -2.68
CA VAL A 20 33.50 -18.27 -1.35
C VAL A 20 33.93 -17.19 -0.38
N PHE A 21 35.20 -16.79 -0.37
CA PHE A 21 35.70 -15.70 0.47
C PHE A 21 35.09 -14.35 0.06
N GLY A 22 34.90 -14.09 -1.24
CA GLY A 22 34.23 -12.89 -1.72
C GLY A 22 32.75 -12.82 -1.32
N VAL A 23 32.02 -13.93 -1.43
CA VAL A 23 30.62 -14.04 -0.97
C VAL A 23 30.54 -13.93 0.55
N TRP A 24 31.47 -14.54 1.27
CA TRP A 24 31.56 -14.46 2.74
C TRP A 24 31.94 -13.06 3.21
N LEU A 25 32.83 -12.36 2.51
CA LEU A 25 33.19 -10.98 2.78
C LEU A 25 32.04 -10.03 2.44
N LEU A 26 31.30 -10.25 1.34
CA LEU A 26 30.08 -9.51 1.02
C LEU A 26 28.97 -9.80 2.04
N TYR A 27 28.85 -11.03 2.54
CA TYR A 27 27.92 -11.41 3.59
C TYR A 27 28.30 -10.75 4.93
N ILE A 28 29.59 -10.73 5.29
CA ILE A 28 30.10 -10.01 6.46
C ILE A 28 29.95 -8.51 6.29
N LEU A 29 30.24 -7.92 5.13
CA LEU A 29 30.02 -6.49 4.86
C LEU A 29 28.53 -6.13 4.90
N LYS A 30 27.65 -7.05 4.50
CA LYS A 30 26.19 -6.91 4.63
C LYS A 30 25.72 -7.05 6.09
N LEU A 31 26.40 -7.85 6.91
CA LEU A 31 26.14 -7.99 8.35
C LEU A 31 26.77 -6.87 9.20
N ASN A 32 27.94 -6.35 8.80
CA ASN A 32 28.67 -5.24 9.42
C ASN A 32 28.27 -3.87 8.88
N TYR A 33 27.34 -3.81 7.92
CA TYR A 33 26.59 -2.58 7.70
C TYR A 33 25.73 -2.40 8.96
N THR A 34 26.31 -1.70 9.94
CA THR A 34 25.62 -1.19 11.09
C THR A 34 24.43 -0.42 10.55
N ALA A 35 23.25 -1.02 10.62
CA ALA A 35 22.01 -0.30 10.48
C ALA A 35 22.07 0.73 11.61
N GLU A 36 22.36 2.00 11.28
CA GLU A 36 22.29 3.09 12.24
C GLU A 36 20.93 2.96 12.96
N GLU A 37 20.97 2.74 14.27
CA GLU A 37 19.76 2.48 15.04
C GLU A 37 18.79 3.64 14.87
N CYS A 38 17.54 3.31 14.54
CA CYS A 38 16.51 4.33 14.40
C CYS A 38 16.32 5.07 15.71
N ASP A 39 16.18 6.39 15.63
CA ASP A 39 15.96 7.21 16.81
C ASP A 39 14.50 7.08 17.27
N MET A 40 14.19 5.97 17.94
CA MET A 40 12.86 5.69 18.47
C MET A 40 12.46 6.68 19.58
N LYS A 41 13.41 7.39 20.18
CA LYS A 41 13.09 8.45 21.17
C LYS A 41 12.35 9.62 20.52
N LYS A 42 12.62 9.90 19.24
CA LYS A 42 11.87 10.90 18.47
C LYS A 42 10.43 10.50 18.18
N LEU A 43 10.09 9.21 18.26
CA LEU A 43 8.69 8.78 18.18
C LEU A 43 7.91 9.24 19.41
N ASN A 44 8.54 9.16 20.58
CA ASN A 44 7.89 9.36 21.88
C ASN A 44 7.70 10.84 22.25
N TYR A 45 8.46 11.76 21.65
CA TYR A 45 8.29 13.19 21.89
C TYR A 45 7.57 13.87 20.72
N VAL A 46 6.38 14.40 21.00
CA VAL A 46 5.60 15.18 20.03
C VAL A 46 5.41 16.59 20.56
N ASP A 47 5.73 17.59 19.73
CA ASP A 47 5.48 19.01 20.03
C ASP A 47 3.98 19.24 20.37
N PRO A 48 3.65 19.76 21.57
CA PRO A 48 2.26 20.04 21.95
C PRO A 48 1.51 20.95 20.96
N ALA A 49 2.22 21.86 20.27
CA ALA A 49 1.61 22.69 19.25
C ALA A 49 1.20 21.87 18.01
N ARG A 50 1.95 20.81 17.68
CA ARG A 50 1.60 19.86 16.61
C ARG A 50 0.35 19.07 16.97
N ILE A 51 0.26 18.55 18.20
CA ILE A 51 -0.94 17.85 18.71
C ILE A 51 -2.15 18.77 18.57
N LYS A 52 -2.05 20.01 19.09
CA LYS A 52 -3.15 20.99 19.01
C LYS A 52 -3.56 21.32 17.57
N ARG A 53 -2.61 21.44 16.64
CA ARG A 53 -2.91 21.64 15.20
C ARG A 53 -3.63 20.44 14.61
N ALA A 54 -3.17 19.22 14.87
CA ALA A 54 -3.77 18.02 14.31
C ALA A 54 -5.22 17.79 14.79
N HIS A 55 -5.47 18.00 16.09
CA HIS A 55 -6.84 17.97 16.63
C HIS A 55 -7.72 19.07 16.04
N ARG A 56 -7.19 20.30 15.87
CA ARG A 56 -7.92 21.39 15.23
C ARG A 56 -8.29 21.05 13.79
N ASN A 57 -7.32 20.59 12.98
CA ASN A 57 -7.55 20.21 11.60
C ASN A 57 -8.67 19.16 11.50
N THR A 58 -8.68 18.19 12.42
CA THR A 58 -9.71 17.16 12.45
C THR A 58 -11.08 17.71 12.85
N GLN A 59 -11.14 18.59 13.86
CA GLN A 59 -12.39 19.26 14.24
C GLN A 59 -12.97 20.09 13.11
N GLU A 60 -12.13 20.84 12.38
CA GLU A 60 -12.55 21.67 11.25
C GLU A 60 -13.20 20.85 10.12
N VAL A 61 -12.73 19.63 9.86
CA VAL A 61 -13.32 18.73 8.85
C VAL A 61 -14.77 18.37 9.20
N PHE A 62 -15.07 18.12 10.48
CA PHE A 62 -16.42 17.77 10.92
C PHE A 62 -17.34 18.98 11.11
N GLN A 63 -16.78 20.17 11.31
CA GLN A 63 -17.55 21.43 11.39
C GLN A 63 -17.98 21.96 10.01
N LYS A 64 -17.22 21.67 8.95
CA LYS A 64 -17.55 22.06 7.58
C LYS A 64 -18.71 21.24 7.03
N GLU A 65 -19.55 21.87 6.21
CA GLU A 65 -20.60 21.18 5.46
C GLU A 65 -19.98 20.11 4.53
N CYS A 66 -20.62 18.93 4.47
CA CYS A 66 -20.20 17.86 3.59
C CYS A 66 -20.74 18.12 2.19
N ARG A 67 -19.88 18.18 1.18
CA ARG A 67 -20.28 18.52 -0.19
C ARG A 67 -20.33 17.27 -1.09
N PRO A 68 -21.53 16.81 -1.51
CA PRO A 68 -21.65 15.62 -2.35
C PRO A 68 -20.87 15.71 -3.68
N GLY A 69 -20.03 14.70 -3.91
CA GLY A 69 -19.14 14.54 -5.06
C GLY A 69 -17.99 15.54 -5.12
N HIS A 70 -17.68 16.27 -4.04
CA HIS A 70 -16.65 17.32 -4.05
C HIS A 70 -15.28 16.79 -4.46
N ALA A 71 -14.80 15.71 -3.84
CA ALA A 71 -13.50 15.12 -4.16
C ALA A 71 -13.41 14.72 -5.65
N LYS A 72 -14.39 13.97 -6.16
CA LYS A 72 -14.45 13.52 -7.56
C LYS A 72 -14.48 14.70 -8.55
N LYS A 73 -15.35 15.70 -8.32
CA LYS A 73 -15.48 16.88 -9.20
C LYS A 73 -14.22 17.73 -9.22
N THR A 74 -13.57 17.89 -8.06
CA THR A 74 -12.34 18.68 -7.94
C THR A 74 -11.17 17.94 -8.61
N MET A 75 -11.10 16.61 -8.48
CA MET A 75 -10.13 15.78 -9.22
C MET A 75 -10.29 15.92 -10.74
N ASP A 76 -11.51 15.80 -11.26
CA ASP A 76 -11.78 15.96 -12.70
C ASP A 76 -11.38 17.36 -13.21
N LEU A 77 -11.74 18.41 -12.47
CA LEU A 77 -11.35 19.78 -12.81
C LEU A 77 -9.84 19.98 -12.81
N LEU A 78 -9.13 19.34 -11.87
CA LEU A 78 -7.69 19.48 -11.67
C LEU A 78 -6.87 18.66 -12.68
N PHE A 79 -7.39 17.52 -13.11
CA PHE A 79 -6.76 16.56 -14.00
C PHE A 79 -7.62 16.31 -15.26
N LYS A 80 -8.11 17.39 -15.88
CA LYS A 80 -9.01 17.34 -17.05
C LYS A 80 -8.58 16.32 -18.10
N GLY A 81 -9.44 15.36 -18.39
CA GLY A 81 -9.20 14.30 -19.38
C GLY A 81 -8.16 13.24 -18.96
N LYS A 82 -7.72 13.27 -17.70
CA LYS A 82 -6.71 12.37 -17.10
C LYS A 82 -7.23 11.63 -15.86
N TYR A 83 -8.49 11.86 -15.49
CA TYR A 83 -9.17 11.25 -14.36
C TYR A 83 -10.57 10.81 -14.82
N SER A 84 -10.88 9.52 -14.72
CA SER A 84 -12.15 8.99 -15.21
C SER A 84 -13.25 9.10 -14.16
N MET A 85 -14.18 10.05 -14.35
CA MET A 85 -15.29 10.25 -13.41
C MET A 85 -16.20 9.02 -13.24
N ASP A 86 -16.45 8.24 -14.29
CA ASP A 86 -17.39 7.11 -14.26
C ASP A 86 -16.68 5.75 -14.06
N LEU A 87 -15.45 5.78 -13.54
CA LEU A 87 -14.67 4.57 -13.31
C LEU A 87 -15.20 3.79 -12.10
N GLU A 88 -15.48 2.51 -12.32
CA GLU A 88 -15.80 1.57 -11.25
C GLU A 88 -14.59 1.34 -10.34
N PRO A 89 -14.69 1.56 -9.01
CA PRO A 89 -13.54 1.44 -8.10
C PRO A 89 -12.95 0.03 -8.01
N PHE A 90 -13.79 -0.98 -8.23
CA PHE A 90 -13.45 -2.39 -8.11
C PHE A 90 -13.80 -3.13 -9.39
N VAL A 91 -13.11 -4.25 -9.63
CA VAL A 91 -13.40 -5.10 -10.78
C VAL A 91 -14.73 -5.84 -10.56
N GLN A 92 -15.73 -5.52 -11.37
CA GLN A 92 -17.07 -6.14 -11.28
C GLN A 92 -17.34 -7.20 -12.37
N LYS A 93 -16.68 -7.06 -13.52
CA LYS A 93 -16.86 -7.94 -14.67
C LYS A 93 -15.52 -8.15 -15.35
N ILE A 94 -15.46 -9.13 -16.26
CA ILE A 94 -14.33 -9.25 -17.19
C ILE A 94 -14.10 -7.86 -17.80
N PRO A 95 -12.84 -7.40 -17.87
CA PRO A 95 -12.44 -6.29 -18.70
C PRO A 95 -13.03 -6.42 -20.11
N THR A 96 -14.15 -5.76 -20.33
CA THR A 96 -14.86 -5.74 -21.60
C THR A 96 -14.89 -4.27 -21.97
N ALA A 97 -13.95 -3.91 -22.85
CA ALA A 97 -13.91 -2.66 -23.60
C ALA A 97 -13.29 -1.40 -22.95
N SER A 98 -12.26 -1.50 -22.09
CA SER A 98 -11.29 -0.40 -21.96
C SER A 98 -9.95 -0.75 -22.63
N GLU A 99 -9.39 0.18 -23.40
CA GLU A 99 -8.11 -0.01 -24.12
C GLU A 99 -6.97 -0.33 -23.14
N ALA A 100 -7.01 0.24 -21.93
CA ALA A 100 -6.00 0.05 -20.89
C ALA A 100 -5.98 -1.39 -20.31
N GLU A 101 -7.14 -1.97 -20.00
CA GLU A 101 -7.20 -3.31 -19.42
C GLU A 101 -6.74 -4.41 -20.41
N LEU A 102 -6.88 -4.15 -21.72
CA LEU A 102 -6.41 -5.01 -22.79
C LEU A 102 -4.97 -4.71 -23.23
N LYS A 103 -4.40 -3.55 -22.89
CA LYS A 103 -3.04 -3.14 -23.25
C LYS A 103 -2.00 -3.61 -22.24
N TYR A 104 -2.29 -3.50 -20.94
CA TYR A 104 -1.30 -3.70 -19.88
C TYR A 104 -1.47 -5.00 -19.09
N ASP A 105 -0.35 -5.53 -18.59
CA ASP A 105 -0.31 -6.57 -17.56
C ASP A 105 -0.30 -5.91 -16.15
N PRO A 106 -0.43 -6.67 -15.04
CA PRO A 106 -0.41 -6.11 -13.69
C PRO A 106 0.81 -5.20 -13.42
N PRO A 107 0.66 -4.12 -12.63
CA PRO A 107 -0.56 -3.68 -11.93
C PRO A 107 -1.50 -2.79 -12.78
N PHE A 108 -1.12 -2.42 -14.00
CA PHE A 108 -1.82 -1.41 -14.80
C PHE A 108 -2.96 -1.96 -15.65
N GLY A 109 -3.08 -3.29 -15.75
CA GLY A 109 -4.15 -3.98 -16.47
C GLY A 109 -4.08 -5.48 -16.20
N PHE A 110 -4.95 -6.24 -16.87
CA PHE A 110 -5.03 -7.70 -16.70
C PHE A 110 -4.96 -8.47 -18.02
N ARG A 111 -4.37 -7.90 -19.08
CA ARG A 111 -4.34 -8.46 -20.45
C ARG A 111 -4.09 -9.97 -20.51
N LYS A 112 -3.01 -10.47 -19.90
CA LYS A 112 -2.66 -11.91 -19.89
C LYS A 112 -3.30 -12.71 -18.75
N PHE A 113 -4.08 -12.06 -17.90
CA PHE A 113 -4.60 -12.59 -16.64
C PHE A 113 -6.14 -12.57 -16.56
N SER A 114 -6.85 -12.15 -17.62
CA SER A 114 -8.31 -12.05 -17.64
C SER A 114 -9.03 -13.33 -17.21
N SER A 115 -8.54 -14.51 -17.60
CA SER A 115 -9.13 -15.80 -17.17
C SER A 115 -8.97 -16.05 -15.66
N LYS A 116 -7.85 -15.61 -15.07
CA LYS A 116 -7.64 -15.69 -13.61
C LYS A 116 -8.50 -14.68 -12.87
N VAL A 117 -8.66 -13.47 -13.43
CA VAL A 117 -9.59 -12.47 -12.91
C VAL A 117 -11.01 -13.06 -12.91
N GLN A 118 -11.45 -13.63 -14.02
CA GLN A 118 -12.79 -14.24 -14.09
C GLN A 118 -12.96 -15.33 -13.04
N SER A 119 -12.00 -16.26 -12.92
CA SER A 119 -12.05 -17.31 -11.90
C SER A 119 -12.10 -16.75 -10.48
N LEU A 120 -11.48 -15.59 -10.22
CA LEU A 120 -11.60 -14.90 -8.93
C LEU A 120 -13.02 -14.33 -8.75
N LEU A 121 -13.52 -13.59 -9.75
CA LEU A 121 -14.86 -12.99 -9.70
C LEU A 121 -15.95 -14.03 -9.50
N ASP A 122 -15.84 -15.22 -10.10
CA ASP A 122 -16.79 -16.32 -9.95
C ASP A 122 -16.89 -16.84 -8.49
N MET A 123 -15.87 -16.61 -7.67
CA MET A 123 -15.86 -17.00 -6.25
C MET A 123 -16.26 -15.86 -5.31
N LEU A 124 -16.34 -14.63 -5.80
CA LEU A 124 -16.70 -13.46 -5.02
C LEU A 124 -18.20 -13.19 -5.21
N PRO A 125 -19.03 -13.28 -4.15
CA PRO A 125 -20.47 -13.04 -4.28
C PRO A 125 -20.82 -11.55 -4.38
N GLU A 126 -19.89 -10.66 -4.06
CA GLU A 126 -20.07 -9.21 -4.13
C GLU A 126 -18.81 -8.56 -4.72
N HIS A 127 -19.00 -7.55 -5.56
CA HIS A 127 -17.90 -6.87 -6.26
C HIS A 127 -17.91 -5.35 -6.11
N ASP A 128 -18.98 -4.76 -5.56
CA ASP A 128 -19.16 -3.31 -5.44
C ASP A 128 -18.98 -2.82 -3.99
N PHE A 129 -18.91 -1.51 -3.78
CA PHE A 129 -18.86 -0.89 -2.46
C PHE A 129 -20.17 -1.17 -1.68
N PRO A 130 -20.11 -1.48 -0.36
CA PRO A 130 -21.28 -1.87 0.42
C PRO A 130 -22.44 -0.88 0.32
N GLU A 131 -23.63 -1.42 0.10
CA GLU A 131 -24.84 -0.62 -0.18
C GLU A 131 -25.13 0.44 0.89
N HIS A 132 -25.00 0.08 2.17
CA HIS A 132 -25.25 0.99 3.28
C HIS A 132 -24.28 2.18 3.32
N LEU A 133 -23.08 2.05 2.76
CA LEU A 133 -22.15 3.16 2.59
C LEU A 133 -22.48 3.92 1.30
N ARG A 134 -22.70 3.22 0.19
CA ARG A 134 -23.05 3.82 -1.11
C ARG A 134 -24.30 4.71 -1.03
N ALA A 135 -25.30 4.29 -0.26
CA ALA A 135 -26.56 5.01 -0.05
C ALA A 135 -26.44 6.26 0.85
N LYS A 136 -25.29 6.50 1.50
CA LYS A 136 -25.07 7.73 2.27
C LYS A 136 -25.05 8.94 1.33
N HIS A 137 -25.88 9.93 1.64
CA HIS A 137 -25.96 11.20 0.92
C HIS A 137 -24.60 11.93 0.84
N CYS A 138 -23.81 11.87 1.91
CA CYS A 138 -22.45 12.39 1.90
C CYS A 138 -21.55 11.52 2.79
N LYS A 139 -20.37 11.17 2.27
CA LYS A 139 -19.36 10.30 2.87
C LYS A 139 -18.07 11.07 3.10
N ARG A 140 -17.69 11.22 4.37
CA ARG A 140 -16.36 11.67 4.76
C ARG A 140 -15.46 10.47 4.94
N CYS A 141 -14.36 10.44 4.21
CA CYS A 141 -13.40 9.34 4.26
C CYS A 141 -12.05 9.83 4.76
N VAL A 142 -11.35 8.96 5.48
CA VAL A 142 -9.95 9.17 5.83
C VAL A 142 -9.10 8.03 5.30
N VAL A 143 -8.01 8.39 4.62
CA VAL A 143 -6.93 7.46 4.29
C VAL A 143 -5.86 7.60 5.36
N ILE A 144 -5.57 6.50 6.05
CA ILE A 144 -4.56 6.44 7.10
C ILE A 144 -3.33 5.76 6.50
N GLY A 145 -2.29 6.57 6.28
CA GLY A 145 -0.95 6.13 5.93
C GLY A 145 -0.23 5.53 7.14
N ASN A 146 0.95 4.99 6.89
CA ASN A 146 1.70 4.26 7.92
C ASN A 146 2.67 5.15 8.69
N GLY A 147 2.74 6.45 8.37
CA GLY A 147 3.79 7.35 8.81
C GLY A 147 3.93 7.45 10.34
N GLY A 148 5.18 7.45 10.81
CA GLY A 148 5.54 7.62 12.23
C GLY A 148 5.00 8.91 12.86
N ILE A 149 4.67 9.90 12.02
CA ILE A 149 3.99 11.14 12.42
C ILE A 149 2.71 10.93 13.22
N LEU A 150 2.00 9.80 13.06
CA LEU A 150 0.77 9.53 13.79
C LEU A 150 0.99 9.28 15.28
N HIS A 151 2.16 8.76 15.65
CA HIS A 151 2.46 8.41 17.02
C HIS A 151 2.41 9.66 17.91
N GLY A 152 1.74 9.57 19.05
CA GLY A 152 1.57 10.67 20.00
C GLY A 152 0.67 11.83 19.54
N LEU A 153 0.03 11.77 18.36
CA LEU A 153 -0.99 12.75 17.97
C LEU A 153 -2.37 12.46 18.54
N GLU A 154 -2.58 11.27 19.12
CA GLU A 154 -3.84 10.87 19.80
C GLU A 154 -5.11 11.09 18.95
N LEU A 155 -5.01 10.94 17.63
CA LEU A 155 -6.10 11.19 16.71
C LEU A 155 -7.14 10.05 16.67
N GLY A 156 -6.94 8.96 17.39
CA GLY A 156 -7.71 7.73 17.20
C GLY A 156 -9.22 7.89 17.35
N HIS A 157 -9.67 8.63 18.37
CA HIS A 157 -11.09 8.94 18.54
C HIS A 157 -11.65 9.79 17.39
N ALA A 158 -10.85 10.71 16.87
CA ALA A 158 -11.26 11.60 15.78
C ALA A 158 -11.31 10.85 14.43
N LEU A 159 -10.35 9.96 14.18
CA LEU A 159 -10.31 9.10 13.00
C LEU A 159 -11.49 8.11 12.93
N ASN A 160 -11.95 7.62 14.09
CA ASN A 160 -13.11 6.73 14.16
C ASN A 160 -14.45 7.38 13.73
N GLN A 161 -14.53 8.72 13.71
CA GLN A 161 -15.74 9.46 13.35
C GLN A 161 -15.99 9.54 11.84
N PHE A 162 -14.99 9.25 11.01
CA PHE A 162 -15.15 9.20 9.56
C PHE A 162 -16.10 8.08 9.14
N ASP A 163 -16.86 8.26 8.06
CA ASP A 163 -17.78 7.25 7.54
C ASP A 163 -17.02 6.00 7.08
N VAL A 164 -15.92 6.23 6.36
CA VAL A 164 -15.02 5.21 5.81
C VAL A 164 -13.60 5.47 6.28
N VAL A 165 -12.98 4.45 6.87
CA VAL A 165 -11.58 4.48 7.25
C VAL A 165 -10.81 3.50 6.36
N ILE A 166 -9.93 4.04 5.50
CA ILE A 166 -9.08 3.27 4.59
C ILE A 166 -7.70 3.15 5.23
N ARG A 167 -7.25 1.92 5.44
CA ARG A 167 -5.93 1.60 5.98
C ARG A 167 -5.14 0.75 4.99
N LEU A 168 -3.81 0.84 5.09
CA LEU A 168 -2.91 0.33 4.09
C LEU A 168 -1.99 -0.74 4.67
N ASN A 169 -1.65 -1.73 3.84
CA ASN A 169 -0.65 -2.74 4.16
C ASN A 169 -0.92 -3.41 5.53
N SER A 170 0.17 -3.75 6.24
CA SER A 170 0.18 -4.48 7.50
C SER A 170 0.19 -3.55 8.71
N ALA A 171 -0.30 -2.32 8.54
CA ALA A 171 -0.28 -1.31 9.59
C ALA A 171 -1.20 -1.75 10.75
N PRO A 172 -0.65 -2.02 11.95
CA PRO A 172 -1.39 -2.61 13.05
C PRO A 172 -2.27 -1.58 13.74
N ILE A 173 -3.35 -2.07 14.33
CA ILE A 173 -4.26 -1.32 15.19
C ILE A 173 -4.02 -1.71 16.65
N GLU A 174 -3.73 -2.99 16.90
CA GLU A 174 -3.47 -3.48 18.25
C GLU A 174 -2.24 -2.79 18.83
N GLY A 175 -2.39 -2.21 20.03
CA GLY A 175 -1.35 -1.41 20.68
C GLY A 175 -1.23 0.05 20.20
N TYR A 176 -1.94 0.46 19.14
CA TYR A 176 -1.82 1.82 18.57
C TYR A 176 -3.16 2.58 18.46
N SER A 177 -4.25 1.98 18.92
CA SER A 177 -5.62 2.51 18.74
C SER A 177 -5.83 3.94 19.24
N GLU A 178 -5.09 4.39 20.25
CA GLU A 178 -5.12 5.78 20.72
C GLU A 178 -4.66 6.77 19.64
N HIS A 179 -3.64 6.39 18.88
CA HIS A 179 -3.06 7.24 17.83
C HIS A 179 -3.78 7.11 16.50
N VAL A 180 -4.17 5.89 16.13
CA VAL A 180 -4.66 5.59 14.78
C VAL A 180 -6.12 5.16 14.73
N GLY A 181 -6.79 5.02 15.86
CA GLY A 181 -8.19 4.57 15.96
C GLY A 181 -8.32 3.06 15.84
N ASN A 182 -9.52 2.53 16.07
CA ASN A 182 -9.85 1.11 15.99
C ASN A 182 -10.90 0.77 14.93
N LYS A 183 -11.38 1.76 14.18
CA LYS A 183 -12.24 1.56 13.01
C LYS A 183 -11.39 1.25 11.78
N THR A 184 -11.79 0.22 11.03
CA THR A 184 -11.40 -0.02 9.65
C THR A 184 -12.68 -0.20 8.84
N THR A 185 -12.68 0.27 7.60
CA THR A 185 -13.77 0.01 6.64
C THR A 185 -13.21 -0.64 5.39
N ILE A 186 -12.04 -0.17 4.95
CA ILE A 186 -11.27 -0.79 3.87
C ILE A 186 -9.86 -1.05 4.39
N ARG A 187 -9.38 -2.28 4.21
CA ARG A 187 -7.96 -2.64 4.24
C ARG A 187 -7.49 -2.85 2.81
N MET A 188 -6.72 -1.91 2.28
CA MET A 188 -6.15 -2.03 0.94
C MET A 188 -4.71 -2.54 1.02
N THR A 189 -4.44 -3.68 0.40
CA THR A 189 -3.13 -4.33 0.50
C THR A 189 -2.87 -5.32 -0.65
N TYR A 190 -1.71 -5.95 -0.64
CA TYR A 190 -1.23 -6.97 -1.56
C TYR A 190 -0.57 -8.10 -0.75
N PRO A 191 -0.23 -9.27 -1.33
CA PRO A 191 0.18 -10.44 -0.56
C PRO A 191 1.30 -10.17 0.46
N GLU A 192 2.36 -9.49 0.04
CA GLU A 192 3.47 -9.15 0.92
C GLU A 192 3.10 -8.02 1.90
N GLY A 193 2.18 -7.14 1.54
CA GLY A 193 1.70 -6.07 2.41
C GLY A 193 0.63 -6.50 3.41
N ALA A 194 0.08 -7.71 3.34
CA ALA A 194 -1.06 -8.10 4.17
C ALA A 194 -0.66 -8.35 5.64
N PRO A 195 -1.52 -7.99 6.63
CA PRO A 195 -1.29 -8.37 8.02
C PRO A 195 -1.13 -9.89 8.17
N LEU A 196 -0.14 -10.31 8.97
CA LEU A 196 0.10 -11.74 9.24
C LEU A 196 -0.75 -12.27 10.40
N SER A 197 -1.20 -11.38 11.29
CA SER A 197 -2.01 -11.74 12.45
C SER A 197 -3.51 -11.70 12.11
N ASP A 198 -4.24 -12.74 12.50
CA ASP A 198 -5.71 -12.78 12.40
C ASP A 198 -6.38 -11.64 13.19
N ALA A 199 -5.73 -11.12 14.24
CA ALA A 199 -6.24 -10.03 15.08
C ALA A 199 -6.36 -8.68 14.35
N GLU A 200 -5.69 -8.55 13.20
CA GLU A 200 -5.69 -7.31 12.39
C GLU A 200 -6.80 -7.30 11.33
N TYR A 201 -7.67 -8.32 11.30
CA TYR A 201 -8.79 -8.43 10.37
C TYR A 201 -10.11 -8.40 11.15
N TYR A 202 -10.93 -7.36 10.93
CA TYR A 202 -12.22 -7.22 11.60
C TYR A 202 -13.35 -7.69 10.68
N ALA A 203 -14.37 -8.35 11.26
CA ALA A 203 -15.39 -9.08 10.50
C ALA A 203 -16.18 -8.28 9.44
N ASN A 204 -16.22 -6.95 9.55
CA ASN A 204 -16.93 -6.07 8.61
C ASN A 204 -16.00 -5.28 7.68
N ASP A 205 -14.69 -5.53 7.74
CA ASP A 205 -13.73 -4.87 6.87
C ASP A 205 -13.89 -5.34 5.43
N LEU A 206 -13.77 -4.43 4.47
CA LEU A 206 -13.52 -4.79 3.09
C LEU A 206 -12.03 -5.02 2.88
N PHE A 207 -11.67 -6.21 2.43
CA PHE A 207 -10.32 -6.51 1.98
C PHE A 207 -10.19 -6.15 0.49
N VAL A 208 -9.49 -5.06 0.19
CA VAL A 208 -9.24 -4.62 -1.19
C VAL A 208 -7.86 -5.09 -1.62
N ALA A 209 -7.83 -6.08 -2.50
CA ALA A 209 -6.62 -6.67 -3.04
C ALA A 209 -6.08 -5.84 -4.21
N VAL A 210 -4.80 -5.47 -4.13
CA VAL A 210 -4.02 -4.89 -5.22
C VAL A 210 -3.12 -5.99 -5.81
N LEU A 211 -3.28 -6.27 -7.09
CA LEU A 211 -2.57 -7.35 -7.78
C LEU A 211 -1.42 -6.76 -8.60
N PHE A 212 -0.18 -6.98 -8.15
CA PHE A 212 1.03 -6.45 -8.79
C PHE A 212 1.71 -7.44 -9.72
N LYS A 213 1.55 -8.75 -9.48
CA LYS A 213 2.26 -9.79 -10.23
C LYS A 213 1.46 -11.08 -10.34
N SER A 214 1.95 -11.98 -11.19
CA SER A 214 1.27 -13.22 -11.60
C SER A 214 0.89 -14.17 -10.46
N VAL A 215 1.69 -14.21 -9.39
CA VAL A 215 1.48 -15.07 -8.22
C VAL A 215 0.45 -14.52 -7.25
N ASP A 216 0.15 -13.22 -7.31
CA ASP A 216 -0.83 -12.57 -6.43
C ASP A 216 -2.24 -13.12 -6.67
N PHE A 217 -2.57 -13.49 -7.91
CA PHE A 217 -3.84 -14.15 -8.26
C PHE A 217 -4.01 -15.49 -7.55
N LYS A 218 -2.93 -16.29 -7.51
CA LYS A 218 -2.94 -17.59 -6.84
C LYS A 218 -3.07 -17.40 -5.32
N TRP A 219 -2.39 -16.40 -4.77
CA TRP A 219 -2.50 -16.05 -3.36
C TRP A 219 -3.92 -15.63 -3.01
N LEU A 220 -4.52 -14.70 -3.76
CA LEU A 220 -5.89 -14.23 -3.48
C LEU A 220 -6.90 -15.36 -3.59
N GLN A 221 -6.78 -16.21 -4.62
CA GLN A 221 -7.63 -17.39 -4.77
C GLN A 221 -7.53 -18.31 -3.54
N ALA A 222 -6.32 -18.57 -3.04
CA ALA A 222 -6.11 -19.40 -1.86
C ALA A 222 -6.73 -18.75 -0.60
N MET A 223 -6.61 -17.43 -0.42
CA MET A 223 -7.22 -16.72 0.71
C MET A 223 -8.75 -16.80 0.67
N VAL A 224 -9.36 -16.57 -0.50
CA VAL A 224 -10.82 -16.63 -0.69
C VAL A 224 -11.36 -18.04 -0.45
N LYS A 225 -10.61 -19.08 -0.88
CA LYS A 225 -10.98 -20.49 -0.66
C LYS A 225 -10.62 -21.01 0.72
N ASN A 226 -9.90 -20.24 1.53
CA ASN A 226 -9.30 -20.68 2.79
C ASN A 226 -8.42 -21.95 2.60
N GLU A 227 -7.59 -21.93 1.56
CA GLU A 227 -6.66 -22.99 1.18
C GLU A 227 -5.20 -22.57 1.43
N SER A 228 -4.32 -23.56 1.64
CA SER A 228 -2.88 -23.31 1.77
C SER A 228 -2.22 -23.06 0.41
N LEU A 229 -1.34 -22.08 0.33
CA LEU A 229 -0.48 -21.88 -0.83
C LEU A 229 0.62 -22.94 -0.91
N PRO A 230 0.83 -23.56 -2.09
CA PRO A 230 1.96 -24.47 -2.29
C PRO A 230 3.30 -23.80 -1.97
N PHE A 231 4.19 -24.52 -1.28
CA PHE A 231 5.51 -24.01 -0.89
C PHE A 231 6.28 -23.37 -2.04
N TRP A 232 6.28 -23.99 -3.23
CA TRP A 232 6.95 -23.46 -4.42
C TRP A 232 6.42 -22.09 -4.87
N ILE A 233 5.13 -21.80 -4.65
CA ILE A 233 4.57 -20.48 -4.95
C ILE A 233 5.04 -19.44 -3.93
N ARG A 234 5.23 -19.84 -2.67
CA ARG A 234 5.70 -18.94 -1.61
C ARG A 234 7.09 -18.36 -1.90
N LEU A 235 7.94 -19.10 -2.61
CA LEU A 235 9.28 -18.67 -3.01
C LEU A 235 9.30 -17.50 -4.01
N PHE A 236 8.17 -17.16 -4.64
CA PHE A 236 8.06 -16.01 -5.55
C PHE A 236 7.69 -14.69 -4.83
N PHE A 237 7.43 -14.74 -3.53
CA PHE A 237 7.26 -13.54 -2.72
C PHE A 237 8.59 -13.18 -2.07
N TRP A 238 8.92 -11.89 -2.07
CA TRP A 238 10.19 -11.40 -1.52
C TRP A 238 10.20 -11.33 0.02
N LYS A 239 9.03 -11.50 0.64
CA LYS A 239 8.86 -11.70 2.09
C LYS A 239 7.71 -12.65 2.38
N GLN A 240 7.58 -13.02 3.65
CA GLN A 240 6.45 -13.81 4.13
C GLN A 240 5.12 -13.11 3.82
N VAL A 241 4.14 -13.91 3.40
CA VAL A 241 2.78 -13.48 3.08
C VAL A 241 1.80 -14.13 4.06
N ALA A 242 0.63 -13.52 4.24
CA ALA A 242 -0.41 -14.11 5.07
C ALA A 242 -0.83 -15.47 4.49
N GLU A 243 -1.00 -16.46 5.38
CA GLU A 243 -1.44 -17.81 5.00
C GLU A 243 -2.95 -17.97 5.03
N LYS A 244 -3.63 -17.04 5.70
CA LYS A 244 -5.08 -16.98 5.85
C LYS A 244 -5.49 -15.52 5.99
N ILE A 245 -6.67 -15.21 5.47
CA ILE A 245 -7.38 -13.97 5.76
C ILE A 245 -8.74 -14.38 6.34
N PRO A 246 -9.02 -14.13 7.63
CA PRO A 246 -10.21 -14.63 8.32
C PRO A 246 -11.47 -13.82 7.98
N LEU A 247 -11.70 -13.56 6.70
CA LEU A 247 -12.86 -12.85 6.17
C LEU A 247 -13.67 -13.75 5.24
N GLN A 248 -14.98 -13.52 5.16
CA GLN A 248 -15.83 -14.24 4.20
C GLN A 248 -15.59 -13.72 2.77
N PRO A 249 -15.77 -14.54 1.72
CA PRO A 249 -15.58 -14.12 0.32
C PRO A 249 -16.30 -12.81 -0.06
N LYS A 250 -17.48 -12.55 0.52
CA LYS A 250 -18.24 -11.31 0.29
C LYS A 250 -17.51 -10.02 0.69
N HIS A 251 -16.47 -10.11 1.52
CA HIS A 251 -15.68 -8.96 1.97
C HIS A 251 -14.48 -8.65 1.07
N PHE A 252 -14.18 -9.50 0.09
CA PHE A 252 -13.03 -9.29 -0.81
C PHE A 252 -13.44 -8.45 -2.01
N ARG A 253 -12.57 -7.53 -2.41
CA ARG A 253 -12.66 -6.75 -3.64
C ARG A 253 -11.31 -6.76 -4.35
N ILE A 254 -11.33 -6.70 -5.67
CA ILE A 254 -10.12 -6.51 -6.47
C ILE A 254 -10.12 -5.05 -6.92
N LEU A 255 -9.06 -4.31 -6.60
CA LEU A 255 -8.91 -2.94 -7.07
C LEU A 255 -8.93 -2.88 -8.59
N ASN A 256 -9.67 -1.92 -9.17
CA ASN A 256 -9.64 -1.70 -10.60
C ASN A 256 -8.24 -1.22 -11.04
N PRO A 257 -7.52 -1.96 -11.92
CA PRO A 257 -6.16 -1.60 -12.33
C PRO A 257 -6.09 -0.29 -13.10
N VAL A 258 -7.20 0.17 -13.68
CA VAL A 258 -7.28 1.46 -14.37
C VAL A 258 -7.02 2.61 -13.39
N ILE A 259 -7.41 2.49 -12.12
CA ILE A 259 -7.06 3.49 -11.08
C ILE A 259 -5.54 3.60 -10.97
N ILE A 260 -4.83 2.48 -10.95
CA ILE A 260 -3.36 2.45 -10.84
C ILE A 260 -2.73 3.06 -12.10
N LYS A 261 -3.25 2.72 -13.28
CA LYS A 261 -2.81 3.24 -14.57
C LYS A 261 -2.99 4.75 -14.68
N GLU A 262 -4.17 5.29 -14.37
CA GLU A 262 -4.45 6.72 -14.44
C GLU A 262 -3.62 7.49 -13.42
N THR A 263 -3.50 6.95 -12.20
CA THR A 263 -2.62 7.49 -11.17
C THR A 263 -1.19 7.59 -11.68
N ALA A 264 -0.64 6.52 -12.27
CA ALA A 264 0.74 6.48 -12.73
C ALA A 264 0.98 7.39 -13.95
N PHE A 265 0.28 7.14 -15.06
CA PHE A 265 0.67 7.70 -16.35
C PHE A 265 0.01 9.04 -16.65
N ASP A 266 -1.23 9.25 -16.19
CA ASP A 266 -1.98 10.45 -16.56
C ASP A 266 -1.83 11.55 -15.51
N ILE A 267 -1.94 11.18 -14.23
CA ILE A 267 -1.89 12.07 -13.07
C ILE A 267 -0.43 12.37 -12.66
N LEU A 268 0.36 11.35 -12.33
CA LEU A 268 1.76 11.49 -11.91
C LEU A 268 2.74 11.62 -13.08
N GLN A 269 2.28 11.36 -14.31
CA GLN A 269 3.06 11.50 -15.55
C GLN A 269 4.31 10.62 -15.56
N TYR A 270 4.22 9.45 -14.95
CA TYR A 270 5.23 8.43 -15.05
C TYR A 270 5.32 7.89 -16.49
N SER A 271 6.52 7.52 -16.91
CA SER A 271 6.71 6.88 -18.20
C SER A 271 6.04 5.51 -18.23
N GLU A 272 5.44 5.16 -19.38
CA GLU A 272 4.94 3.81 -19.60
C GLU A 272 6.05 2.78 -19.44
N PRO A 273 5.74 1.59 -18.88
CA PRO A 273 6.69 0.50 -18.72
C PRO A 273 7.28 0.10 -20.07
N GLN A 274 8.60 -0.03 -20.13
CA GLN A 274 9.30 -0.47 -21.34
C GLN A 274 9.90 -1.84 -21.11
N SER A 275 9.73 -2.75 -22.08
CA SER A 275 10.35 -4.07 -22.05
C SER A 275 11.88 -3.93 -22.03
N ARG A 276 12.50 -4.10 -20.87
CA ARG A 276 13.96 -4.03 -20.68
C ARG A 276 14.53 -5.43 -20.49
N PHE A 277 15.69 -5.68 -21.10
CA PHE A 277 16.42 -6.94 -20.97
C PHE A 277 16.97 -7.14 -19.55
N TRP A 278 17.22 -6.05 -18.81
CA TRP A 278 17.64 -6.06 -17.40
C TRP A 278 17.04 -4.87 -16.64
N GLY A 279 16.65 -5.10 -15.38
CA GLY A 279 16.03 -4.12 -14.50
C GLY A 279 14.49 -4.15 -14.51
N HIS A 280 13.89 -3.58 -13.47
CA HIS A 280 12.43 -3.42 -13.36
C HIS A 280 12.03 -2.02 -13.82
N ASP A 281 10.82 -1.90 -14.39
CA ASP A 281 10.22 -0.60 -14.61
C ASP A 281 10.04 0.10 -13.26
N LYS A 282 10.77 1.21 -13.12
CA LYS A 282 10.57 2.19 -12.05
C LYS A 282 9.24 2.89 -12.33
N ASN A 283 8.65 3.53 -11.32
CA ASN A 283 7.45 4.36 -11.45
C ASN A 283 6.12 3.62 -11.29
N ILE A 284 6.00 2.77 -10.27
CA ILE A 284 4.69 2.35 -9.77
C ILE A 284 4.32 3.34 -8.64
N PRO A 285 3.11 3.92 -8.59
CA PRO A 285 2.71 4.75 -7.45
C PRO A 285 2.69 3.94 -6.15
N THR A 286 2.99 4.56 -5.01
CA THR A 286 2.80 3.88 -3.73
C THR A 286 1.32 3.52 -3.52
N ILE A 287 1.08 2.47 -2.73
CA ILE A 287 -0.28 2.06 -2.36
C ILE A 287 -1.05 3.20 -1.67
N GLY A 288 -0.33 4.11 -0.99
CA GLY A 288 -0.91 5.30 -0.38
C GLY A 288 -1.51 6.26 -1.41
N ILE A 289 -0.76 6.58 -2.47
CA ILE A 289 -1.27 7.44 -3.54
C ILE A 289 -2.44 6.78 -4.29
N ILE A 290 -2.34 5.48 -4.56
CA ILE A 290 -3.43 4.70 -5.18
C ILE A 290 -4.69 4.75 -4.30
N ALA A 291 -4.53 4.65 -2.97
CA ALA A 291 -5.64 4.67 -2.02
C ALA A 291 -6.34 6.03 -1.97
N ILE A 292 -5.57 7.11 -2.14
CA ILE A 292 -6.12 8.46 -2.22
C ILE A 292 -6.98 8.60 -3.47
N VAL A 293 -6.48 8.19 -4.63
CA VAL A 293 -7.27 8.24 -5.87
C VAL A 293 -8.52 7.36 -5.74
N LEU A 294 -8.40 6.14 -5.21
CA LEU A 294 -9.55 5.30 -4.87
C LEU A 294 -10.56 6.01 -3.96
N ALA A 295 -10.10 6.67 -2.90
CA ALA A 295 -10.96 7.41 -1.98
C ALA A 295 -11.75 8.52 -2.69
N THR A 296 -11.15 9.20 -3.68
CA THR A 296 -11.87 10.23 -4.46
C THR A 296 -13.00 9.65 -5.33
N HIS A 297 -12.91 8.38 -5.75
CA HIS A 297 -14.01 7.71 -6.45
C HIS A 297 -15.12 7.25 -5.50
N LEU A 298 -14.77 6.90 -4.26
CA LEU A 298 -15.70 6.35 -3.27
C LEU A 298 -16.40 7.41 -2.42
N CYS A 299 -15.80 8.60 -2.28
CA CYS A 299 -16.11 9.53 -1.19
C CYS A 299 -16.37 10.95 -1.67
N ASP A 300 -17.12 11.69 -0.86
CA ASP A 300 -17.51 13.06 -1.16
C ASP A 300 -16.44 14.04 -0.64
N GLU A 301 -15.92 13.79 0.56
CA GLU A 301 -14.79 14.51 1.16
C GLU A 301 -13.71 13.52 1.59
N VAL A 302 -12.43 13.85 1.35
CA VAL A 302 -11.29 12.98 1.65
C VAL A 302 -10.30 13.68 2.56
N SER A 303 -9.93 13.03 3.65
CA SER A 303 -8.87 13.46 4.55
C SER A 303 -7.73 12.45 4.60
N LEU A 304 -6.53 12.92 4.94
CA LEU A 304 -5.31 12.13 5.04
C LEU A 304 -4.76 12.22 6.46
N ALA A 305 -4.25 11.11 6.97
CA ALA A 305 -3.50 11.10 8.22
C ALA A 305 -2.31 10.15 8.08
N GLY A 306 -1.12 10.52 8.57
CA GLY A 306 0.04 9.63 8.50
C GLY A 306 0.75 9.61 7.15
N PHE A 307 0.60 10.69 6.37
CA PHE A 307 1.27 10.89 5.09
C PHE A 307 2.39 11.93 5.23
N GLY A 308 3.32 11.89 4.27
CA GLY A 308 4.48 12.78 4.20
C GLY A 308 5.78 12.08 4.58
N TYR A 309 6.85 12.43 3.88
CA TYR A 309 8.20 11.93 4.12
C TYR A 309 9.13 13.11 4.39
N ASP A 310 9.63 13.23 5.61
CA ASP A 310 10.67 14.21 5.93
C ASP A 310 12.05 13.60 5.66
N LEU A 311 12.45 13.59 4.38
CA LEU A 311 13.73 13.02 3.95
C LEU A 311 14.95 13.79 4.50
N SER A 312 14.75 14.99 5.07
CA SER A 312 15.81 15.74 5.77
C SER A 312 16.16 15.13 7.13
N GLN A 313 15.27 14.28 7.68
CA GLN A 313 15.45 13.58 8.95
C GLN A 313 15.52 12.05 8.74
N PRO A 314 16.57 11.52 8.09
CA PRO A 314 16.63 10.09 7.71
C PRO A 314 16.60 9.12 8.91
N ARG A 315 16.93 9.59 10.12
CA ARG A 315 16.96 8.79 11.35
C ARG A 315 15.64 8.77 12.13
N THR A 316 14.61 9.51 11.69
CA THR A 316 13.28 9.41 12.32
C THR A 316 12.58 8.13 11.88
N PRO A 317 11.69 7.56 12.71
CA PRO A 317 10.88 6.42 12.31
C PRO A 317 10.03 6.72 11.08
N LEU A 318 10.06 5.80 10.12
CA LEU A 318 9.24 5.84 8.93
C LEU A 318 7.80 5.47 9.28
N HIS A 319 7.62 4.41 10.07
CA HIS A 319 6.31 3.93 10.49
C HIS A 319 6.03 4.18 11.96
N TYR A 320 4.74 4.21 12.33
CA TYR A 320 4.33 4.37 13.72
C TYR A 320 4.49 3.10 14.58
N PHE A 321 4.81 1.96 13.96
CA PHE A 321 4.74 0.63 14.58
C PHE A 321 6.01 -0.21 14.48
N ASP A 322 7.01 0.22 13.72
CA ASP A 322 8.27 -0.51 13.55
C ASP A 322 9.48 0.43 13.73
N SER A 323 10.67 -0.15 13.69
CA SER A 323 11.94 0.57 13.80
C SER A 323 12.58 0.87 12.45
N GLN A 324 11.82 0.86 11.34
CA GLN A 324 12.34 1.25 10.04
C GLN A 324 12.52 2.78 10.00
N CYS A 325 13.67 3.24 9.53
CA CYS A 325 13.95 4.67 9.44
C CYS A 325 13.51 5.29 8.13
N MET A 326 13.23 6.60 8.17
CA MET A 326 12.86 7.41 7.01
C MET A 326 13.86 7.28 5.86
N GLY A 327 15.15 7.13 6.17
CA GLY A 327 16.21 6.91 5.19
C GLY A 327 16.04 5.65 4.33
N ALA A 328 15.25 4.67 4.78
CA ALA A 328 14.90 3.49 3.98
C ALA A 328 14.17 3.88 2.67
N MET A 329 13.44 5.00 2.66
CA MET A 329 12.76 5.51 1.46
C MET A 329 13.73 5.87 0.34
N ASN A 330 14.96 6.30 0.66
CA ASN A 330 15.98 6.63 -0.36
C ASN A 330 16.45 5.40 -1.14
N TRP A 331 16.25 4.20 -0.59
CA TRP A 331 16.62 2.92 -1.21
C TRP A 331 15.45 2.30 -2.00
N GLN A 332 14.25 2.88 -1.92
CA GLN A 332 13.07 2.40 -2.65
C GLN A 332 13.09 2.91 -4.09
N VAL A 333 13.76 2.17 -4.98
CA VAL A 333 13.93 2.53 -6.39
C VAL A 333 12.66 2.39 -7.25
N MET A 334 11.58 1.81 -6.70
CA MET A 334 10.34 1.54 -7.42
C MET A 334 9.38 2.74 -7.46
N HIS A 335 9.47 3.63 -6.47
CA HIS A 335 8.54 4.74 -6.25
C HIS A 335 9.27 6.08 -6.37
N ASN A 336 8.62 7.09 -6.95
CA ASN A 336 9.15 8.45 -6.98
C ASN A 336 8.48 9.29 -5.90
N VAL A 337 8.96 9.15 -4.66
CA VAL A 337 8.39 9.84 -3.49
C VAL A 337 8.41 11.36 -3.61
N THR A 338 9.32 11.93 -4.38
CA THR A 338 9.36 13.37 -4.66
C THR A 338 8.15 13.80 -5.49
N THR A 339 7.87 13.08 -6.59
CA THR A 339 6.69 13.35 -7.42
C THR A 339 5.39 13.08 -6.65
N GLU A 340 5.35 12.04 -5.82
CA GLU A 340 4.18 11.76 -4.98
C GLU A 340 3.96 12.85 -3.92
N THR A 341 5.03 13.38 -3.31
CA THR A 341 4.93 14.50 -2.36
C THR A 341 4.38 15.76 -3.03
N GLN A 342 4.87 16.09 -4.23
CA GLN A 342 4.35 17.22 -5.02
C GLN A 342 2.87 17.04 -5.38
N PHE A 343 2.46 15.81 -5.69
CA PHE A 343 1.06 15.48 -5.93
C PHE A 343 0.21 15.71 -4.69
N LEU A 344 0.65 15.24 -3.52
CA LEU A 344 -0.06 15.45 -2.24
C LEU A 344 -0.20 16.94 -1.91
N GLN A 345 0.87 17.72 -2.03
CA GLN A 345 0.85 19.18 -1.85
C GLN A 345 -0.17 19.85 -2.78
N LYS A 346 -0.22 19.42 -4.05
CA LYS A 346 -1.18 19.93 -5.04
C LYS A 346 -2.62 19.60 -4.64
N LEU A 347 -2.91 18.37 -4.20
CA LEU A 347 -4.26 18.01 -3.74
C LEU A 347 -4.72 18.82 -2.53
N ILE A 348 -3.82 19.09 -1.58
CA ILE A 348 -4.12 19.93 -0.40
C ILE A 348 -4.39 21.36 -0.83
N LYS A 349 -3.51 21.94 -1.65
CA LYS A 349 -3.61 23.33 -2.12
C LYS A 349 -4.94 23.58 -2.84
N GLU A 350 -5.37 22.63 -3.68
CA GLU A 350 -6.60 22.73 -4.46
C GLU A 350 -7.85 22.26 -3.68
N GLY A 351 -7.69 21.87 -2.41
CA GLY A 351 -8.80 21.48 -1.54
C GLY A 351 -9.47 20.16 -1.92
N VAL A 352 -8.78 19.29 -2.65
CA VAL A 352 -9.25 17.91 -2.94
C VAL A 352 -9.21 17.08 -1.66
N VAL A 353 -8.14 17.23 -0.88
CA VAL A 353 -7.92 16.51 0.38
C VAL A 353 -7.55 17.45 1.52
N GLN A 354 -7.72 17.00 2.76
CA GLN A 354 -7.23 17.71 3.96
C GLN A 354 -6.19 16.85 4.71
N ASP A 355 -5.02 17.39 5.04
CA ASP A 355 -4.02 16.72 5.87
C ASP A 355 -4.29 16.99 7.37
N LEU A 356 -4.73 15.95 8.07
CA LEU A 356 -5.02 15.99 9.50
C LEU A 356 -3.76 16.00 10.34
N SER A 357 -2.70 15.33 9.88
CA SER A 357 -1.45 15.16 10.62
C SER A 357 -0.44 16.29 10.43
N GLY A 358 -0.56 17.05 9.33
CA GLY A 358 0.36 18.13 8.97
C GLY A 358 1.75 17.62 8.61
N GLY A 359 1.82 16.45 7.96
CA GLY A 359 3.06 15.81 7.55
C GLY A 359 3.50 16.15 6.14
N ILE A 360 2.58 16.66 5.31
CA ILE A 360 2.83 16.99 3.91
C ILE A 360 3.25 18.46 3.83
N HIS A 361 4.54 18.70 3.58
CA HIS A 361 5.17 20.02 3.52
C HIS A 361 5.94 20.20 2.22
#